data_AF-A0A2M9A9V9-F1
#
_entry.id   AF-A0A2M9A9V9-F1
#
_cell.length_a   1.000
_cell.length_b   1.000
_cell.length_c   1.000
_cell.angle_alpha   90.00
_cell.angle_beta   90.00
_cell.angle_gamma   90.00
#
_symmetry.space_group_name_H-M   'P 1'
#
loop_
_entity.id
_entity.type
_entity.pdbx_description
1 polymer ?
#
loop_
_entity_poly.entity_id
_entity_poly.type
_entity_poly.pdbx_seq_one_letter_code
_entity_poly.pdbx_strand_id
1 'polypeptide(L)'
;MARRNRITVDSFSASNFHTTESRPYLFTDPSTIWIHFTRRMTDGRKYRGVISICLLDGYVTDGASTKWPVSLLVPNWRHGDDRYNAAPTAHDVLYSVRGLIPGLVRDTPVLDLSREECDDIIRGMWRCWGMSRFLAGCADKGLECFAGGNQHWGNDGYNVRDRAVVRWRRTETCNKDRK
;
A
#
# COMPACT_ATOMS: atom_id res chain seq x y z
N MET A 1 -9.39 -21.99 -7.08
CA MET A 1 -8.53 -20.89 -6.56
C MET A 1 -7.64 -21.45 -5.47
N ALA A 2 -6.32 -21.39 -5.63
CA ALA A 2 -5.37 -21.78 -4.59
C ALA A 2 -5.58 -20.92 -3.33
N ARG A 3 -5.43 -21.52 -2.15
CA ARG A 3 -5.57 -20.83 -0.86
C ARG A 3 -4.33 -19.95 -0.67
N ARG A 4 -4.49 -18.61 -0.77
CA ARG A 4 -3.43 -17.62 -0.56
C ARG A 4 -3.59 -16.88 0.79
N ASN A 5 -2.49 -16.30 1.29
CA ASN A 5 -2.58 -15.31 2.36
C ASN A 5 -3.39 -14.10 1.88
N ARG A 6 -4.07 -13.43 2.80
CA ARG A 6 -4.88 -12.25 2.51
C ARG A 6 -4.65 -11.19 3.58
N ILE A 7 -4.62 -9.94 3.17
CA ILE A 7 -4.57 -8.81 4.08
C ILE A 7 -5.80 -7.92 3.86
N THR A 8 -6.29 -7.31 4.93
CA THR A 8 -7.42 -6.39 4.88
C THR A 8 -7.05 -5.17 5.68
N VAL A 9 -7.23 -3.99 5.09
CA VAL A 9 -7.03 -2.72 5.78
C VAL A 9 -8.29 -2.44 6.59
N ASP A 10 -8.11 -2.28 7.90
CA ASP A 10 -9.18 -1.97 8.84
C ASP A 10 -9.43 -0.46 8.89
N SER A 11 -8.34 0.31 8.91
CA SER A 11 -8.36 1.77 8.82
C SER A 11 -6.99 2.29 8.37
N PHE A 12 -6.92 3.54 7.92
CA PHE A 12 -5.66 4.21 7.69
C PHE A 12 -5.78 5.72 7.94
N SER A 13 -4.64 6.35 8.20
CA SER A 13 -4.51 7.80 8.24
C SER A 13 -3.33 8.24 7.38
N ALA A 14 -3.43 9.45 6.85
CA ALA A 14 -2.40 10.09 6.05
C ALA A 14 -2.36 11.57 6.43
N SER A 15 -1.17 12.16 6.42
CA SER A 15 -0.97 13.57 6.77
C SER A 15 0.15 14.21 5.97
N ASN A 16 -0.01 15.50 5.68
CA ASN A 16 0.97 16.40 5.06
C ASN A 16 1.36 16.06 3.62
N PHE A 17 0.41 15.58 2.79
CA PHE A 17 0.68 15.24 1.39
C PHE A 17 0.80 16.49 0.51
N HIS A 18 1.83 17.30 0.78
CA HIS A 18 2.20 18.44 -0.04
C HIS A 18 3.14 17.98 -1.16
N THR A 19 2.67 18.09 -2.40
CA THR A 19 3.42 17.69 -3.58
C THR A 19 3.46 18.79 -4.63
N THR A 20 4.37 18.66 -5.60
CA THR A 20 4.30 19.42 -6.85
C THR A 20 2.97 19.21 -7.58
N GLU A 21 2.62 20.14 -8.46
CA GLU A 21 1.33 20.16 -9.17
C GLU A 21 1.24 19.14 -10.32
N SER A 22 2.38 18.69 -10.83
CA SER A 22 2.46 17.80 -11.99
C SER A 22 3.24 16.52 -11.68
N ARG A 23 2.93 15.46 -12.45
CA ARG A 23 3.62 14.17 -12.39
C ARG A 23 5.05 14.31 -12.98
N PRO A 24 6.08 13.69 -12.39
CA PRO A 24 6.02 12.89 -11.17
C PRO A 24 5.85 13.75 -9.91
N TYR A 25 5.02 13.31 -8.98
CA TYR A 25 4.64 14.09 -7.80
C TYR A 25 5.78 14.01 -6.78
N LEU A 26 6.44 15.14 -6.57
CA LEU A 26 7.54 15.31 -5.62
C LEU A 26 6.97 15.80 -4.30
N PHE A 27 7.20 15.06 -3.22
CA PHE A 27 6.86 15.48 -1.86
C PHE A 27 7.82 16.60 -1.41
N THR A 28 7.24 17.75 -1.06
CA THR A 28 8.00 18.91 -0.58
C THR A 28 8.18 18.92 0.93
N ASP A 29 7.31 18.20 1.65
CA ASP A 29 7.32 18.09 3.10
C ASP A 29 7.29 16.62 3.56
N PRO A 30 7.82 16.30 4.75
CA PRO A 30 7.69 14.97 5.33
C PRO A 30 6.23 14.58 5.53
N SER A 31 5.87 13.40 5.02
CA SER A 31 4.51 12.86 5.09
C SER A 31 4.48 11.54 5.85
N THR A 32 3.35 11.22 6.47
CA THR A 32 3.18 9.92 7.13
C THR A 32 1.91 9.22 6.69
N ILE A 33 2.00 7.89 6.61
CA ILE A 33 0.88 7.00 6.37
C ILE A 33 0.89 5.92 7.45
N TRP A 34 -0.24 5.74 8.13
CA TRP A 34 -0.45 4.67 9.08
C TRP A 34 -1.54 3.75 8.58
N ILE A 35 -1.25 2.46 8.43
CA ILE A 35 -2.16 1.47 7.87
C ILE A 35 -2.40 0.39 8.93
N HIS A 36 -3.63 0.34 9.46
CA HIS A 36 -4.07 -0.73 10.36
C HIS A 36 -4.61 -1.87 9.53
N PHE A 37 -4.14 -3.09 9.77
CA PHE A 37 -4.53 -4.24 8.97
C PHE A 37 -4.75 -5.50 9.79
N THR A 38 -5.54 -6.40 9.21
CA THR A 38 -5.69 -7.79 9.62
C THR A 38 -5.16 -8.69 8.51
N ARG A 39 -4.15 -9.53 8.82
CA ARG A 39 -3.61 -10.53 7.88
C ARG A 39 -4.11 -11.92 8.26
N ARG A 40 -4.59 -12.67 7.26
CA ARG A 40 -5.06 -14.05 7.36
C ARG A 40 -4.11 -14.96 6.57
N MET A 41 -3.50 -15.90 7.27
CA MET A 41 -2.59 -16.88 6.69
C MET A 41 -3.36 -18.04 6.06
N THR A 42 -2.71 -18.78 5.16
CA THR A 42 -3.28 -19.98 4.52
C THR A 42 -3.73 -21.04 5.54
N ASP A 43 -2.96 -21.23 6.61
CA ASP A 43 -3.29 -22.14 7.72
C ASP A 43 -4.45 -21.69 8.63
N GLY A 44 -5.04 -20.53 8.34
CA GLY A 44 -6.17 -19.98 9.09
C GLY A 44 -5.78 -19.05 10.24
N ARG A 45 -4.49 -18.95 10.60
CA ARG A 45 -4.03 -17.97 11.60
C ARG A 45 -4.33 -16.55 11.14
N LYS A 46 -4.68 -15.70 12.10
CA LYS A 46 -4.92 -14.27 11.88
C LYS A 46 -4.09 -13.45 12.86
N TYR A 47 -3.61 -12.31 12.42
CA TYR A 47 -3.04 -11.31 13.31
C TYR A 47 -3.32 -9.90 12.82
N ARG A 48 -3.29 -8.96 13.77
CA ARG A 48 -3.43 -7.53 13.49
C ARG A 48 -2.08 -6.85 13.57
N GLY A 49 -1.90 -5.84 12.75
CA GLY A 49 -0.70 -5.05 12.75
C GLY A 49 -0.93 -3.63 12.25
N VAL A 50 0.13 -2.85 12.35
CA VAL A 50 0.19 -1.49 11.83
C VAL A 50 1.45 -1.38 10.97
N ILE A 51 1.29 -0.91 9.74
CA ILE A 51 2.39 -0.44 8.90
C ILE A 51 2.47 1.08 9.05
N SER A 52 3.67 1.58 9.30
CA SER A 52 4.02 3.00 9.33
C SER A 52 4.92 3.28 8.14
N ILE A 53 4.55 4.25 7.33
CA ILE A 53 5.35 4.78 6.22
C ILE A 53 5.63 6.25 6.54
N CYS A 54 6.90 6.62 6.55
CA CYS A 54 7.36 8.00 6.61
C CYS A 54 8.04 8.33 5.28
N LEU A 55 7.49 9.29 4.55
CA LEU A 55 8.07 9.82 3.33
C LEU A 55 8.92 11.03 3.72
N LEU A 56 10.17 11.03 3.31
CA LEU A 56 11.08 12.15 3.50
C LEU A 56 10.88 13.18 2.38
N ASP A 57 11.41 14.37 2.61
CA ASP A 57 11.53 15.38 1.57
C ASP A 57 12.24 14.82 0.33
N GLY A 58 11.70 15.13 -0.85
CA GLY A 58 12.24 14.64 -2.10
C GLY A 58 11.80 13.23 -2.50
N TYR A 59 10.89 12.58 -1.76
CA TYR A 59 10.24 11.36 -2.24
C TYR A 59 9.40 11.65 -3.50
N VAL A 60 9.42 10.74 -4.46
CA VAL A 60 8.73 10.88 -5.75
C VAL A 60 7.79 9.69 -5.97
N THR A 61 6.55 9.97 -6.34
CA THR A 61 5.53 8.97 -6.71
C THR A 61 4.93 9.30 -8.07
N ASP A 62 4.52 8.26 -8.80
CA ASP A 62 3.78 8.41 -10.04
C ASP A 62 2.26 8.56 -9.84
N GLY A 63 1.79 8.43 -8.59
CA GLY A 63 0.38 8.41 -8.24
C GLY A 63 -0.28 7.09 -8.67
N ALA A 64 -1.61 7.11 -8.85
CA ALA A 64 -2.36 5.96 -9.33
C ALA A 64 -2.14 5.75 -10.85
N SER A 65 -0.91 5.40 -11.24
CA SER A 65 -0.51 5.31 -12.63
C SER A 65 -1.16 4.09 -13.29
N THR A 66 -2.29 4.34 -13.95
CA THR A 66 -3.04 3.34 -14.71
C THR A 66 -3.10 3.76 -16.17
N LYS A 67 -3.04 2.78 -17.09
CA LYS A 67 -3.19 3.06 -18.52
C LYS A 67 -4.66 3.30 -18.87
N TRP A 68 -4.88 4.06 -19.95
CA TRP A 68 -6.21 4.20 -20.54
C TRP A 68 -6.75 2.83 -20.98
N PRO A 69 -8.05 2.52 -20.80
CA PRO A 69 -9.13 3.40 -20.31
C PRO A 69 -9.34 3.38 -18.79
N VAL A 70 -8.59 2.56 -18.03
CA VAL A 70 -8.77 2.42 -16.57
C VAL A 70 -8.51 3.73 -15.82
N SER A 71 -7.64 4.58 -16.37
CA SER A 71 -7.38 5.93 -15.86
C SER A 71 -8.61 6.85 -15.80
N LEU A 72 -9.68 6.54 -16.53
CA LEU A 72 -10.96 7.27 -16.44
C LEU A 72 -11.71 6.98 -15.13
N LEU A 73 -11.48 5.82 -14.53
CA LEU A 73 -12.14 5.37 -13.30
C LEU A 73 -11.27 5.58 -12.06
N VAL A 74 -9.96 5.65 -12.24
CA VAL A 74 -8.96 5.82 -11.18
C VAL A 74 -8.18 7.10 -11.47
N PRO A 75 -8.58 8.26 -10.92
CA PRO A 75 -7.88 9.52 -11.09
C PRO A 75 -6.41 9.39 -10.69
N ASN A 76 -5.47 9.93 -11.46
CA ASN A 76 -4.04 9.72 -11.18
C ASN A 76 -3.59 10.35 -9.84
N TRP A 77 -4.05 11.57 -9.56
CA TRP A 77 -3.82 12.29 -8.31
C TRP A 77 -5.00 13.22 -8.04
N ARG A 78 -5.36 13.39 -6.77
CA ARG A 78 -6.45 14.27 -6.35
C ARG A 78 -5.92 15.33 -5.38
N HIS A 79 -5.68 16.54 -5.88
CA HIS A 79 -5.23 17.64 -5.04
C HIS A 79 -6.22 17.89 -3.88
N GLY A 80 -5.68 18.02 -2.66
CA GLY A 80 -6.48 18.18 -1.44
C GLY A 80 -7.13 16.89 -0.91
N ASP A 81 -6.85 15.73 -1.50
CA ASP A 81 -7.36 14.43 -1.05
C ASP A 81 -6.22 13.47 -0.67
N ASP A 82 -5.56 13.81 0.44
CA ASP A 82 -4.44 13.06 1.03
C ASP A 82 -4.79 11.58 1.24
N ARG A 83 -6.04 11.31 1.62
CA ARG A 83 -6.51 9.93 1.88
C ARG A 83 -6.59 9.13 0.59
N TYR A 84 -7.05 9.72 -0.51
CA TYR A 84 -7.02 9.07 -1.82
C TYR A 84 -5.58 8.83 -2.28
N ASN A 85 -4.72 9.86 -2.21
CA ASN A 85 -3.34 9.82 -2.71
C ASN A 85 -2.43 8.90 -1.87
N ALA A 86 -2.72 8.72 -0.58
CA ALA A 86 -1.97 7.81 0.27
C ALA A 86 -2.03 6.35 -0.17
N ALA A 87 -3.12 5.91 -0.82
CA ALA A 87 -3.27 4.54 -1.28
C ALA A 87 -2.26 4.16 -2.38
N PRO A 88 -2.15 4.87 -3.52
CA PRO A 88 -1.12 4.61 -4.52
C PRO A 88 0.29 4.91 -3.99
N THR A 89 0.48 5.93 -3.15
CA THR A 89 1.81 6.19 -2.58
C THR A 89 2.28 5.08 -1.64
N ALA A 90 1.39 4.53 -0.80
CA ALA A 90 1.72 3.36 0.02
C ALA A 90 2.06 2.14 -0.84
N HIS A 91 1.34 1.95 -1.95
CA HIS A 91 1.62 0.89 -2.91
C HIS A 91 3.03 1.02 -3.51
N ASP A 92 3.39 2.20 -4.01
CA ASP A 92 4.74 2.47 -4.54
C ASP A 92 5.84 2.16 -3.50
N VAL A 93 5.68 2.60 -2.25
CA VAL A 93 6.62 2.30 -1.17
C VAL A 93 6.73 0.80 -0.92
N LEU A 94 5.59 0.10 -0.79
CA LEU A 94 5.56 -1.33 -0.52
C LEU A 94 6.19 -2.16 -1.65
N TYR A 95 6.00 -1.74 -2.89
CA TYR A 95 6.63 -2.34 -4.06
C TYR A 95 8.13 -2.08 -4.10
N SER A 96 8.58 -0.87 -3.73
CA SER A 96 10.00 -0.53 -3.68
C SER A 96 10.78 -1.38 -2.67
N VAL A 97 10.15 -1.79 -1.56
CA VAL A 97 10.74 -2.71 -0.58
C VAL A 97 10.40 -4.18 -0.84
N ARG A 98 9.74 -4.48 -1.97
CA ARG A 98 9.30 -5.83 -2.37
C ARG A 98 8.50 -6.56 -1.30
N GLY A 99 7.65 -5.82 -0.57
CA GLY A 99 6.84 -6.36 0.52
C GLY A 99 7.63 -6.77 1.78
N LEU A 100 8.95 -6.55 1.83
CA LEU A 100 9.80 -6.88 2.99
C LEU A 100 9.88 -5.68 3.94
N ILE A 101 9.05 -5.69 4.98
CA ILE A 101 8.93 -4.56 5.91
C ILE A 101 9.62 -4.88 7.24
N PRO A 102 10.66 -4.13 7.65
CA PRO A 102 11.31 -4.32 8.94
C PRO A 102 10.39 -4.02 10.13
N GLY A 103 10.58 -4.76 11.22
CA GLY A 103 9.91 -4.50 12.48
C GLY A 103 10.24 -3.13 13.07
N LEU A 104 9.27 -2.50 13.73
CA LEU A 104 9.44 -1.20 14.38
C LEU A 104 10.37 -1.30 15.61
N VAL A 105 10.32 -2.43 16.31
CA VAL A 105 11.22 -2.76 17.43
C VAL A 105 12.08 -3.96 17.05
N ARG A 106 13.27 -4.05 17.64
CA ARG A 106 14.30 -5.05 17.29
C ARG A 106 13.79 -6.51 17.32
N ASP A 107 12.85 -6.80 18.20
CA ASP A 107 12.29 -8.16 18.37
C ASP A 107 11.09 -8.45 17.45
N THR A 108 10.62 -7.46 16.68
CA THR A 108 9.56 -7.68 15.69
C THR A 108 10.16 -8.27 14.41
N PRO A 109 9.72 -9.46 13.97
CA PRO A 109 10.25 -10.08 12.76
C PRO A 109 9.92 -9.24 11.52
N VAL A 110 10.63 -9.47 10.41
CA VAL A 110 10.27 -8.86 9.12
C VAL A 110 8.87 -9.33 8.70
N LEU A 111 8.02 -8.39 8.30
CA LEU A 111 6.77 -8.71 7.64
C LEU A 111 7.06 -8.94 6.17
N ASP A 112 6.93 -10.19 5.74
CA ASP A 112 7.06 -10.59 4.34
C ASP A 112 5.67 -10.65 3.71
N LEU A 113 5.35 -9.69 2.84
CA LEU A 113 4.10 -9.59 2.09
C LEU A 113 4.31 -10.05 0.65
N SER A 114 3.39 -10.88 0.15
CA SER A 114 3.36 -11.14 -1.29
C SER A 114 2.86 -9.91 -2.07
N ARG A 115 3.12 -9.90 -3.37
CA ARG A 115 2.62 -8.85 -4.27
C ARG A 115 1.10 -8.68 -4.16
N GLU A 116 0.37 -9.79 -4.13
CA GLU A 116 -1.09 -9.80 -4.00
C GLU A 116 -1.55 -9.24 -2.65
N GLU A 117 -0.73 -9.37 -1.60
CA GLU A 117 -1.00 -8.76 -0.31
C GLU A 117 -0.73 -7.24 -0.35
N CYS A 118 0.31 -6.77 -1.05
CA CYS A 118 0.48 -5.35 -1.31
C CYS A 118 -0.71 -4.78 -2.11
N ASP A 119 -1.22 -5.52 -3.09
CA ASP A 119 -2.40 -5.11 -3.85
C ASP A 119 -3.69 -5.14 -2.99
N ASP A 120 -3.81 -6.09 -2.06
CA ASP A 120 -4.91 -6.11 -1.09
C ASP A 120 -4.88 -4.87 -0.18
N ILE A 121 -3.70 -4.31 0.12
CA ILE A 121 -3.54 -3.07 0.90
C ILE A 121 -4.07 -1.87 0.13
N ILE A 122 -3.65 -1.62 -1.12
CA ILE A 122 -4.16 -0.47 -1.90
C ILE A 122 -5.69 -0.56 -2.07
N ARG A 123 -6.22 -1.76 -2.36
CA ARG A 123 -7.68 -2.00 -2.43
C ARG A 123 -8.36 -1.75 -1.08
N GLY A 124 -7.70 -2.10 0.02
CA GLY A 124 -8.17 -1.83 1.38
C GLY A 124 -8.24 -0.33 1.68
N MET A 125 -7.18 0.42 1.36
CA MET A 125 -7.12 1.85 1.59
C MET A 125 -8.15 2.61 0.74
N TRP A 126 -8.27 2.32 -0.55
CA TRP A 126 -9.32 2.94 -1.38
C TRP A 126 -10.73 2.63 -0.89
N ARG A 127 -10.99 1.42 -0.36
CA ARG A 127 -12.28 1.10 0.29
C ARG A 127 -12.50 1.94 1.55
N CYS A 128 -11.49 2.07 2.41
CA CYS A 128 -11.56 2.92 3.60
C CYS A 128 -11.73 4.41 3.27
N TRP A 129 -11.29 4.85 2.09
CA TRP A 129 -11.52 6.19 1.56
C TRP A 129 -12.96 6.39 1.04
N GLY A 130 -13.66 5.31 0.65
CA GLY A 130 -15.04 5.34 0.16
C GLY A 130 -15.21 4.90 -1.29
N MET A 131 -14.16 4.38 -1.94
CA MET A 131 -14.26 3.80 -3.27
C MET A 131 -15.13 2.54 -3.24
N SER A 132 -16.09 2.45 -4.17
CA SER A 132 -16.97 1.29 -4.27
C SER A 132 -16.20 0.01 -4.62
N ARG A 133 -16.72 -1.15 -4.23
CA ARG A 133 -16.10 -2.46 -4.55
C ARG A 133 -15.94 -2.68 -6.05
N PHE A 134 -16.87 -2.15 -6.85
CA PHE A 134 -16.83 -2.23 -8.30
C PHE A 134 -15.63 -1.45 -8.85
N LEU A 135 -15.46 -0.19 -8.45
CA LEU A 135 -14.34 0.65 -8.91
C LEU A 135 -12.99 0.11 -8.44
N ALA A 136 -12.90 -0.35 -7.18
CA ALA A 136 -11.70 -1.00 -6.68
C ALA A 136 -11.36 -2.29 -7.45
N GLY A 137 -12.38 -3.04 -7.89
CA GLY A 137 -12.20 -4.23 -8.75
C GLY A 137 -11.83 -3.91 -10.20
N CYS A 138 -12.32 -2.80 -10.76
CA CYS A 138 -11.88 -2.33 -12.08
C CYS A 138 -10.43 -1.83 -12.05
N ALA A 139 -10.05 -1.10 -11.00
CA ALA A 139 -8.68 -0.67 -10.76
C ALA A 139 -7.73 -1.88 -10.62
N ASP A 140 -8.18 -2.91 -9.91
CA ASP A 140 -7.47 -4.17 -9.72
C ASP A 140 -7.15 -4.86 -11.05
N LYS A 141 -8.16 -5.03 -11.91
CA LYS A 141 -7.95 -5.66 -13.22
C LYS A 141 -7.03 -4.83 -14.11
N GLY A 142 -7.04 -3.51 -13.96
CA GLY A 142 -6.05 -2.63 -14.58
C GLY A 142 -4.63 -2.86 -14.05
N LEU A 143 -4.46 -2.95 -12.73
CA LEU A 143 -3.17 -3.23 -12.11
C LEU A 143 -2.64 -4.63 -12.48
N GLU A 144 -3.49 -5.66 -12.47
CA GLU A 144 -3.14 -7.03 -12.86
C GLU A 144 -2.72 -7.11 -14.33
N CYS A 145 -3.46 -6.45 -15.25
CA CYS A 145 -3.14 -6.48 -16.67
C CYS A 145 -1.92 -5.63 -17.06
N PHE A 146 -1.57 -4.59 -16.28
CA PHE A 146 -0.60 -3.59 -16.73
C PHE A 146 0.58 -3.34 -15.79
N ALA A 147 0.48 -3.62 -14.49
CA ALA A 147 1.58 -3.47 -13.52
C ALA A 147 2.50 -4.72 -13.46
N GLY A 148 2.45 -5.58 -14.47
CA GLY A 148 3.38 -6.69 -14.67
C GLY A 148 2.67 -8.03 -14.77
N GLY A 149 3.06 -8.83 -15.77
CA GLY A 149 2.90 -10.27 -15.66
C GLY A 149 3.55 -10.79 -14.38
N ASN A 150 3.31 -12.06 -14.05
CA ASN A 150 3.63 -12.76 -12.78
C ASN A 150 5.05 -12.62 -12.20
N GLN A 151 5.96 -11.82 -12.77
CA GLN A 151 7.37 -11.73 -12.42
C GLN A 151 7.94 -10.30 -12.19
N HIS A 152 7.17 -9.20 -12.24
CA HIS A 152 7.76 -7.84 -12.19
C HIS A 152 7.21 -7.00 -11.03
N TRP A 153 8.03 -6.58 -10.06
CA TRP A 153 7.65 -5.71 -8.94
C TRP A 153 7.52 -4.21 -9.32
N GLY A 154 7.00 -3.90 -10.50
CA GLY A 154 7.04 -2.52 -11.03
C GLY A 154 8.46 -2.10 -11.46
N ASN A 155 8.56 -1.10 -12.33
CA ASN A 155 9.84 -0.52 -12.73
C ASN A 155 10.07 0.71 -11.83
N ASP A 156 10.84 0.54 -10.74
CA ASP A 156 11.20 1.60 -9.78
C ASP A 156 12.17 2.62 -10.44
N GLY A 157 11.72 3.34 -11.46
CA GLY A 157 12.55 4.25 -12.27
C GLY A 157 13.11 5.46 -11.51
N TYR A 158 12.57 5.77 -10.32
CA TYR A 158 12.94 6.98 -9.56
C TYR A 158 13.93 6.75 -8.41
N ASN A 159 14.32 5.51 -8.12
CA ASN A 159 15.32 5.16 -7.09
C ASN A 159 15.12 5.90 -5.73
N VAL A 160 13.86 6.02 -5.27
CA VAL A 160 13.45 6.78 -4.07
C VAL A 160 13.44 5.97 -2.77
N ARG A 161 14.10 4.81 -2.75
CA ARG A 161 14.06 3.88 -1.60
C ARG A 161 14.65 4.47 -0.32
N ASP A 162 15.63 5.35 -0.47
CA ASP A 162 16.26 6.08 0.64
C ASP A 162 15.38 7.21 1.18
N ARG A 163 14.37 7.64 0.42
CA ARG A 163 13.41 8.69 0.79
C ARG A 163 12.10 8.17 1.39
N ALA A 164 12.00 6.87 1.65
CA ALA A 164 10.87 6.28 2.35
C ALA A 164 11.34 5.34 3.46
N VAL A 165 10.86 5.56 4.68
CA VAL A 165 11.07 4.66 5.81
C VAL A 165 9.78 3.92 6.09
N VAL A 166 9.79 2.60 5.88
CA VAL A 166 8.67 1.72 6.20
C VAL A 166 9.00 0.79 7.36
N ARG A 167 8.08 0.69 8.32
CA ARG A 167 8.17 -0.18 9.50
C ARG A 167 6.82 -0.79 9.80
N TRP A 168 6.81 -1.93 10.49
CA TRP A 168 5.56 -2.52 10.98
C TRP A 168 5.66 -2.98 12.43
N ARG A 169 4.52 -3.12 13.09
CA ARG A 169 4.41 -3.80 14.38
C ARG A 169 3.14 -4.65 14.45
N ARG A 170 3.20 -5.75 15.20
CA ARG A 170 2.02 -6.53 15.56
C ARG A 170 1.30 -5.82 16.72
N THR A 171 -0.03 -5.73 16.65
CA THR A 171 -0.85 -5.13 17.72
C THR A 171 -1.60 -6.18 18.54
N GLU A 172 -1.95 -7.32 17.95
CA GLU A 172 -2.59 -8.44 18.66
C GLU A 172 -2.12 -9.78 18.07
N THR A 173 -1.74 -10.73 18.93
CA THR A 173 -1.82 -12.16 18.60
C THR A 173 -3.26 -12.59 18.79
N CYS A 174 -3.96 -12.91 17.70
CA CYS A 174 -5.26 -13.55 17.80
C CYS A 174 -5.04 -14.87 18.54
N ASN A 175 -5.53 -14.98 19.78
CA ASN A 175 -5.46 -16.22 20.55
C ASN A 175 -6.04 -17.35 19.69
N LYS A 176 -5.33 -18.48 19.64
CA LYS A 176 -5.90 -19.72 19.13
C LYS A 176 -7.22 -19.94 19.85
N ASP A 177 -8.30 -20.12 19.10
CA ASP A 177 -9.56 -20.61 19.65
C ASP A 177 -9.23 -21.79 20.57
N ARG A 178 -9.58 -21.63 21.85
CA ARG A 178 -9.54 -22.70 22.83
C ARG A 178 -10.52 -23.77 22.34
N LYS A 179 -9.98 -24.98 22.19
CA LYS A 179 -10.61 -26.32 22.11
C LYS A 179 -12.11 -26.37 21.88
#